data_AF-A0A444Y8D2-F1
#
_entry.id   AF-A0A444Y8D2-F1
#
_cell.length_a   1.000
_cell.length_b   1.000
_cell.length_c   1.000
_cell.angle_alpha   90.00
_cell.angle_beta   90.00
_cell.angle_gamma   90.00
#
_symmetry.space_group_name_H-M   'P 1'
#
loop_
_entity.id
_entity.type
_entity.pdbx_description
1 polymer ?
#
loop_
_entity_poly.entity_id
_entity_poly.type
_entity_poly.pdbx_seq_one_letter_code
_entity_poly.pdbx_strand_id
1 'polypeptide(L)'
;MQALDLIRGKNFSFLMDSCLEGHFSNDDGTEIVRLASRCLQYEPRERPNAKSLVTALTPLQKEASVPSQVLMGILEEGASSKETVSLTPFGEACSRRDLTAIYEILEKVEYKDDEDVANELSFQMWTDQIQETLNAKKHGDSAFRAKDYPTAIDYYTKFIDGGTMVSPTAYARRCLCYLMNNMPQEALGDAMQAQSISPTWPTAFYLQAVALFSLGMDNDAQESLKDGTMLESRNQRN
;
A
#
# COMPACT_ATOMS: atom_id res chain seq x y z
N MET A 1 31.27 -5.49 -18.37
CA MET A 1 30.60 -4.80 -19.50
C MET A 1 30.68 -3.31 -19.20
N GLN A 2 31.27 -2.49 -20.06
CA GLN A 2 31.45 -1.06 -19.79
C GLN A 2 30.10 -0.35 -19.93
N ALA A 3 29.74 0.55 -19.01
CA ALA A 3 28.44 1.24 -19.01
C ALA A 3 28.13 1.95 -20.35
N LEU A 4 29.18 2.39 -21.06
CA LEU A 4 29.09 2.97 -22.40
C LEU A 4 28.54 1.97 -23.44
N ASP A 5 28.95 0.70 -23.38
CA ASP A 5 28.51 -0.35 -24.30
C ASP A 5 27.03 -0.72 -24.07
N LEU A 6 26.56 -0.59 -22.83
CA LEU A 6 25.16 -0.84 -22.46
C LEU A 6 24.20 0.22 -23.01
N ILE A 7 24.67 1.47 -23.13
CA ILE A 7 23.89 2.62 -23.57
C ILE A 7 23.97 2.80 -25.09
N ARG A 8 25.13 2.50 -25.69
CA ARG A 8 25.39 2.71 -27.11
C ARG A 8 24.48 1.82 -27.97
N GLY A 9 23.65 2.45 -28.79
CA GLY A 9 22.77 1.77 -29.75
C GLY A 9 21.42 1.28 -29.20
N LYS A 10 21.12 1.56 -27.93
CA LYS A 10 19.78 1.28 -27.36
C LYS A 10 18.87 2.50 -27.46
N ASN A 11 17.59 2.27 -27.67
CA ASN A 11 16.56 3.32 -27.64
C ASN A 11 16.36 3.77 -26.18
N PHE A 12 16.05 5.06 -25.97
CA PHE A 12 15.82 5.62 -24.64
C PHE A 12 14.76 4.83 -23.86
N SER A 13 13.71 4.34 -24.54
CA SER A 13 12.63 3.57 -23.93
C SER A 13 13.13 2.26 -23.26
N PHE A 14 14.23 1.67 -23.74
CA PHE A 14 14.84 0.49 -23.11
C PHE A 14 15.79 0.81 -21.95
N LEU A 15 16.18 2.09 -21.79
CA LEU A 15 17.12 2.54 -20.77
C LEU A 15 16.42 3.31 -19.64
N MET A 16 15.24 3.86 -19.92
CA MET A 16 14.43 4.61 -18.98
C MET A 16 13.76 3.67 -17.97
N ASP A 17 13.66 4.12 -16.72
CA ASP A 17 12.86 3.45 -15.70
C ASP A 17 11.39 3.43 -16.14
N SER A 18 10.72 2.28 -16.01
CA SER A 18 9.29 2.14 -16.33
C SER A 18 8.40 3.14 -15.57
N CYS A 19 8.81 3.58 -14.37
CA CYS A 19 8.08 4.59 -13.60
C CYS A 19 8.15 5.99 -14.21
N LEU A 20 9.06 6.24 -15.18
CA LEU A 20 9.20 7.51 -15.88
C LEU A 20 8.58 7.48 -17.28
N GLU A 21 7.96 6.36 -17.67
CA GLU A 21 7.32 6.21 -18.97
C GLU A 21 6.14 7.18 -19.10
N GLY A 22 6.13 7.98 -20.17
CA GLY A 22 5.12 9.03 -20.41
C GLY A 22 5.43 10.42 -19.83
N HIS A 23 6.43 10.55 -18.95
CA HIS A 23 6.82 11.85 -18.36
C HIS A 23 7.78 12.67 -19.24
N PHE A 24 8.48 12.03 -20.18
CA PHE A 24 9.43 12.66 -21.08
C PHE A 24 9.02 12.44 -22.54
N SER A 25 9.26 13.44 -23.40
CA SER A 25 9.12 13.23 -24.84
C SER A 25 10.26 12.33 -25.34
N ASN A 26 10.04 11.64 -26.47
CA ASN A 26 11.06 10.81 -27.10
C ASN A 26 12.33 11.62 -27.44
N ASP A 27 12.16 12.89 -27.82
CA ASP A 27 13.26 13.80 -28.14
C ASP A 27 14.05 14.17 -26.87
N ASP A 28 13.37 14.51 -25.78
CA ASP A 28 14.00 14.80 -24.48
C ASP A 28 14.78 13.58 -23.96
N GLY A 29 14.16 12.40 -24.00
CA GLY A 29 14.79 11.15 -23.57
C GLY A 29 16.03 10.80 -24.38
N THR A 30 15.97 10.99 -25.70
CA THR A 30 17.12 10.78 -26.58
C THR A 30 18.26 11.74 -26.25
N GLU A 31 17.96 13.00 -25.94
CA GLU A 31 18.97 14.00 -25.59
C GLU A 31 19.63 13.71 -24.23
N ILE A 32 18.88 13.21 -23.24
CA ILE A 32 19.41 12.77 -21.94
C ILE A 32 20.37 11.59 -22.12
N VAL A 33 19.98 10.58 -22.91
CA VAL A 33 20.83 9.41 -23.20
C VAL A 33 22.11 9.82 -23.92
N ARG A 34 22.02 10.77 -24.86
CA ARG A 34 23.16 11.34 -25.56
C ARG A 34 24.10 12.07 -24.60
N LEU A 35 23.56 12.84 -23.66
CA LEU A 35 24.34 13.54 -22.64
C LEU A 35 25.05 12.58 -21.70
N ALA A 36 24.35 11.55 -21.21
CA ALA A 36 24.91 10.50 -20.36
C ALA A 36 26.06 9.76 -21.07
N SER A 37 25.90 9.45 -22.36
CA SER A 37 26.95 8.82 -23.18
C SER A 37 28.21 9.69 -23.25
N ARG A 38 28.08 11.01 -23.33
CA ARG A 38 29.22 11.95 -23.33
C ARG A 38 29.91 12.04 -21.97
N CYS A 39 29.16 11.91 -20.87
CA CYS A 39 29.74 11.86 -19.52
C CYS A 39 30.60 10.61 -19.28
N LEU A 40 30.28 9.51 -19.97
CA LEU A 40 30.94 8.21 -19.82
C LEU A 40 32.16 8.01 -20.74
N GLN A 41 32.59 9.03 -21.50
CA GLN A 41 33.75 8.92 -22.38
C GLN A 41 35.02 8.57 -21.62
N TYR A 42 35.86 7.72 -22.21
CA TYR A 42 37.10 7.27 -21.58
C TYR A 42 38.04 8.45 -21.34
N GLU A 43 38.25 9.29 -22.37
CA GLU A 43 39.11 10.45 -22.33
C GLU A 43 38.47 11.62 -21.55
N PRO A 44 39.10 12.13 -20.48
CA PRO A 44 38.55 13.23 -19.67
C PRO A 44 38.28 14.50 -20.47
N ARG A 45 39.03 14.73 -21.56
CA ARG A 45 38.89 15.91 -22.42
C ARG A 45 37.62 15.89 -23.28
N GLU A 46 37.04 14.72 -23.49
CA GLU A 46 35.82 14.54 -24.26
C GLU A 46 34.55 14.66 -23.40
N ARG A 47 34.71 14.63 -22.07
CA ARG A 47 33.61 14.77 -21.12
C ARG A 47 33.16 16.23 -21.04
N PRO A 48 31.84 16.49 -21.00
CA PRO A 48 31.33 17.84 -20.81
C PRO A 48 31.70 18.35 -19.41
N ASN A 49 31.99 19.65 -19.30
CA ASN A 49 32.17 20.30 -18.00
C ASN A 49 30.80 20.60 -17.37
N ALA A 50 30.79 20.86 -16.05
CA ALA A 50 29.58 21.11 -15.28
C ALA A 50 28.72 22.25 -15.88
N LYS A 51 29.34 23.33 -16.37
CA LYS A 51 28.62 24.45 -16.99
C LYS A 51 27.89 24.01 -18.26
N SER A 52 28.56 23.25 -19.12
CA SER A 52 27.96 22.69 -20.34
C SER A 52 26.84 21.70 -20.04
N LEU A 53 26.97 20.90 -18.96
CA LEU A 53 25.91 20.01 -18.51
C LEU A 53 24.67 20.77 -18.05
N VAL A 54 24.85 21.79 -17.20
CA VAL A 54 23.74 22.63 -16.74
C VAL A 54 23.04 23.27 -17.93
N THR A 55 23.79 23.88 -18.86
CA THR A 55 23.19 24.49 -20.07
C THR A 55 22.40 23.50 -20.91
N ALA A 56 22.85 22.24 -21.02
CA ALA A 56 22.13 21.20 -21.77
C ALA A 56 20.89 20.67 -21.02
N LEU A 57 20.92 20.62 -19.69
CA LEU A 57 19.83 20.11 -18.86
C LEU A 57 18.76 21.16 -18.53
N THR A 58 19.11 22.45 -18.52
CA THR A 58 18.16 23.54 -18.18
C THR A 58 16.89 23.52 -19.05
N PRO A 59 16.95 23.34 -20.38
CA PRO A 59 15.74 23.27 -21.20
C PRO A 59 14.87 22.04 -20.93
N LEU A 60 15.46 20.96 -20.41
CA LEU A 60 14.77 19.70 -20.09
C LEU A 60 14.10 19.75 -18.72
N GLN A 61 14.45 20.73 -17.88
CA GLN A 61 13.86 20.93 -16.57
C GLN A 61 12.48 21.61 -16.69
N LYS A 62 11.43 20.80 -16.86
CA LYS A 62 10.05 21.27 -16.99
C LYS A 62 9.44 21.75 -15.66
N GLU A 63 9.91 21.23 -14.53
CA GLU A 63 9.47 21.58 -13.18
C GLU A 63 10.60 22.23 -12.37
N ALA A 64 10.95 23.47 -12.72
CA ALA A 64 12.01 24.21 -12.02
C ALA A 64 11.56 24.82 -10.67
N SER A 65 10.26 24.78 -10.36
CA SER A 65 9.69 25.40 -9.17
C SER A 65 9.64 24.50 -7.94
N VAL A 66 9.87 23.19 -8.08
CA VAL A 66 9.79 22.23 -6.97
C VAL A 66 11.21 21.89 -6.51
N PRO A 67 11.56 22.10 -5.22
CA PRO A 67 12.87 21.73 -4.69
C PRO A 67 13.19 20.25 -4.94
N SER A 68 14.44 19.94 -5.31
CA SER A 68 14.87 18.57 -5.65
C SER A 68 14.64 17.55 -4.53
N GLN A 69 14.65 17.99 -3.27
CA GLN A 69 14.36 17.18 -2.09
C GLN A 69 12.88 16.76 -1.99
N VAL A 70 11.96 17.56 -2.54
CA VAL A 70 10.52 17.26 -2.62
C VAL A 70 10.26 16.32 -3.81
N LEU A 71 10.90 16.58 -4.96
CA LEU A 71 10.83 15.68 -6.13
C LEU A 71 11.40 14.29 -5.85
N MET A 72 12.41 14.18 -4.99
CA MET A 72 13.04 12.90 -4.61
C MET A 72 12.39 12.21 -3.41
N GLY A 73 11.33 12.80 -2.82
CA GLY A 73 10.64 12.23 -1.66
C GLY A 73 11.47 12.17 -0.37
N ILE A 74 12.55 12.95 -0.28
CA ILE A 74 13.52 12.90 0.85
C ILE A 74 13.07 13.81 2.01
N LEU A 75 12.22 14.80 1.73
CA LEU A 75 11.55 15.63 2.72
C LEU A 75 10.12 15.90 2.24
N GLU A 76 9.15 15.20 2.80
CA GLU A 76 7.79 15.74 2.84
C GLU A 76 7.80 16.96 3.77
N GLU A 77 7.40 18.10 3.22
CA GLU A 77 7.50 19.41 3.85
C GLU A 77 6.78 19.46 5.21
N GLY A 78 7.56 19.80 6.23
CA GLY A 78 7.04 20.55 7.36
C GLY A 78 6.48 21.89 6.86
N ALA A 79 5.17 22.04 7.07
CA ALA A 79 4.35 23.25 6.92
C ALA A 79 3.76 23.54 5.53
N SER A 80 2.48 23.12 5.41
CA SER A 80 1.38 23.78 4.70
C SER A 80 1.04 23.31 3.29
N SER A 81 0.44 22.12 3.21
CA SER A 81 -1.00 22.09 2.96
C SER A 81 -1.66 21.24 4.05
N LYS A 82 -2.56 21.85 4.82
CA LYS A 82 -3.73 21.12 5.28
C LYS A 82 -4.60 20.88 4.05
N GLU A 83 -4.14 20.04 3.11
CA GLU A 83 -5.10 19.20 2.44
C GLU A 83 -5.55 18.24 3.53
N THR A 84 -6.56 18.68 4.28
CA THR A 84 -7.44 17.75 4.96
C THR A 84 -8.06 16.93 3.83
N VAL A 85 -7.35 15.91 3.36
CA VAL A 85 -7.99 14.83 2.61
C VAL A 85 -9.09 14.39 3.56
N SER A 86 -10.33 14.60 3.14
CA SER A 86 -11.49 14.29 3.94
C SER A 86 -11.49 12.79 4.16
N LEU A 87 -10.95 12.34 5.29
CA LEU A 87 -10.94 10.94 5.67
C LEU A 87 -12.40 10.45 5.66
N THR A 88 -12.61 9.22 5.18
CA THR A 88 -13.89 8.57 5.41
C THR A 88 -14.13 8.39 6.90
N PRO A 89 -15.38 8.13 7.32
CA PRO A 89 -15.68 7.83 8.71
C PRO A 89 -14.78 6.73 9.30
N PHE A 90 -14.35 5.75 8.49
CA PHE A 90 -13.44 4.70 8.93
C PHE A 90 -12.00 5.20 9.14
N GLY A 91 -11.45 5.93 8.15
CA GLY A 91 -10.12 6.52 8.28
C GLY A 91 -10.02 7.50 9.46
N GLU A 92 -11.08 8.27 9.69
CA GLU A 92 -11.16 9.22 10.81
C GLU A 92 -11.23 8.50 12.17
N ALA A 93 -12.00 7.40 12.26
CA ALA A 93 -12.04 6.55 13.44
C ALA A 93 -10.68 5.92 13.74
N CYS A 94 -9.97 5.45 12.70
CA CYS A 94 -8.62 4.88 12.82
C CYS A 94 -7.59 5.92 13.27
N SER A 95 -7.63 7.13 12.71
CA SER A 95 -6.77 8.24 13.12
C SER A 95 -6.95 8.62 14.61
N ARG A 96 -8.19 8.59 15.10
CA ARG A 96 -8.51 8.81 16.52
C ARG A 96 -8.27 7.60 17.42
N ARG A 97 -7.97 6.43 16.84
CA ARG A 97 -7.93 5.13 17.53
C ARG A 97 -9.24 4.81 18.26
N ASP A 98 -10.37 5.23 17.69
CA ASP A 98 -11.69 4.96 18.25
C ASP A 98 -12.12 3.53 17.89
N LEU A 99 -11.69 2.57 18.72
CA LEU A 99 -12.00 1.15 18.51
C LEU A 99 -13.51 0.86 18.47
N THR A 100 -14.34 1.70 19.12
CA THR A 100 -15.80 1.55 19.10
C THR A 100 -16.37 1.93 17.75
N ALA A 101 -15.96 3.09 17.20
CA ALA A 101 -16.37 3.49 15.86
C ALA A 101 -15.86 2.54 14.78
N ILE A 102 -14.61 2.05 14.91
CA ILE A 102 -14.03 1.04 14.02
C ILE A 102 -14.87 -0.24 14.05
N TYR A 103 -15.26 -0.71 15.24
CA TYR A 103 -16.14 -1.87 15.42
C TYR A 103 -17.47 -1.69 14.68
N GLU A 104 -18.18 -0.58 14.90
CA GLU A 104 -19.50 -0.34 14.31
C GLU A 104 -19.46 -0.32 12.78
N ILE A 105 -18.32 0.10 12.21
CA ILE A 105 -18.11 0.08 10.76
C ILE A 105 -17.80 -1.35 10.30
N LEU A 106 -16.84 -2.06 10.90
CA LEU A 106 -16.46 -3.44 10.51
C LEU A 106 -17.59 -4.47 10.72
N GLU A 107 -18.49 -4.24 11.66
CA GLU A 107 -19.69 -5.05 11.84
C GLU A 107 -20.61 -4.98 10.62
N LYS A 108 -20.71 -3.80 9.99
CA LYS A 108 -21.53 -3.55 8.79
C LYS A 108 -20.83 -3.91 7.49
N VAL A 109 -19.50 -3.99 7.49
CA VAL A 109 -18.72 -4.46 6.33
C VAL A 109 -19.10 -5.91 6.05
N GLU A 110 -19.79 -6.12 4.93
CA GLU A 110 -20.04 -7.46 4.41
C GLU A 110 -18.78 -7.99 3.73
N TYR A 111 -18.73 -9.30 3.46
CA TYR A 111 -17.63 -9.97 2.76
C TYR A 111 -17.57 -9.62 1.26
N LYS A 112 -17.95 -8.41 0.86
CA LYS A 112 -17.93 -7.93 -0.53
C LYS A 112 -16.51 -7.87 -1.07
N ASP A 113 -15.56 -7.53 -0.21
CA ASP A 113 -14.14 -7.49 -0.56
C ASP A 113 -13.49 -8.90 -0.57
N ASP A 114 -14.28 -9.97 -0.33
CA ASP A 114 -13.87 -11.36 -0.53
C ASP A 114 -14.33 -11.92 -1.91
N GLU A 115 -15.07 -11.15 -2.72
CA GLU A 115 -15.75 -11.65 -3.93
C GLU A 115 -14.78 -12.14 -5.04
N ASP A 116 -13.56 -11.60 -5.12
CA ASP A 116 -12.53 -12.09 -6.05
C ASP A 116 -11.97 -13.47 -5.62
N VAL A 117 -12.09 -13.87 -4.35
CA VAL A 117 -11.59 -15.16 -3.83
C VAL A 117 -12.69 -16.24 -3.87
N ALA A 118 -13.97 -15.85 -3.80
CA ALA A 118 -15.09 -16.78 -3.73
C ALA A 118 -15.46 -17.43 -5.08
N ASN A 119 -15.10 -16.83 -6.21
CA ASN A 119 -15.50 -17.28 -7.55
C ASN A 119 -14.80 -18.56 -8.05
N GLU A 120 -13.85 -19.12 -7.31
CA GLU A 120 -13.09 -20.31 -7.69
C GLU A 120 -13.47 -21.58 -6.89
N LEU A 121 -14.61 -21.57 -6.20
CA LEU A 121 -15.16 -22.78 -5.59
C LEU A 121 -15.98 -23.57 -6.62
N SER A 122 -15.29 -24.43 -7.37
CA SER A 122 -15.94 -25.35 -8.31
C SER A 122 -16.97 -26.26 -7.61
N PHE A 123 -18.04 -26.62 -8.31
CA PHE A 123 -19.17 -27.45 -7.86
C PHE A 123 -18.79 -28.82 -7.23
N GLN A 124 -17.52 -29.22 -7.29
CA GLN A 124 -16.98 -30.47 -6.74
C GLN A 124 -16.49 -30.35 -5.28
N MET A 125 -16.42 -29.16 -4.70
CA MET A 125 -15.71 -28.90 -3.43
C MET A 125 -16.59 -28.73 -2.18
N TRP A 126 -17.81 -29.26 -2.10
CA TRP A 126 -18.54 -29.26 -0.81
C TRP A 126 -18.10 -30.43 0.09
N THR A 127 -16.86 -30.39 0.57
CA THR A 127 -16.33 -31.38 1.53
C THR A 127 -16.71 -31.01 2.97
N ASP A 128 -16.71 -32.00 3.87
CA ASP A 128 -16.94 -31.77 5.31
C ASP A 128 -15.97 -30.72 5.87
N GLN A 129 -14.72 -30.71 5.39
CA GLN A 129 -13.71 -29.71 5.75
C GLN A 129 -14.11 -28.28 5.37
N ILE A 130 -14.67 -28.08 4.17
CA ILE A 130 -15.14 -26.76 3.73
C ILE A 130 -16.34 -26.30 4.56
N GLN A 131 -17.24 -27.23 4.87
CA GLN A 131 -18.37 -26.96 5.73
C GLN A 131 -17.93 -26.56 7.14
N GLU A 132 -16.92 -27.23 7.72
CA GLU A 132 -16.34 -26.88 9.02
C GLU A 132 -15.67 -25.51 9.01
N THR A 133 -14.87 -25.20 7.99
CA THR A 133 -14.23 -23.88 7.80
C THR A 133 -15.29 -22.78 7.72
N LEU A 134 -16.34 -22.95 6.90
CA LEU A 134 -17.45 -22.00 6.82
C LEU A 134 -18.22 -21.86 8.14
N ASN A 135 -18.40 -22.96 8.88
CA ASN A 135 -19.01 -22.92 10.19
C ASN A 135 -18.14 -22.13 11.18
N ALA A 136 -16.82 -22.32 11.19
CA ALA A 136 -15.91 -21.55 12.03
C ALA A 136 -16.01 -20.04 11.74
N LYS A 137 -16.02 -19.64 10.46
CA LYS A 137 -16.28 -18.26 10.03
C LYS A 137 -17.58 -17.70 10.62
N LYS A 138 -18.68 -18.44 10.49
CA LYS A 138 -20.01 -18.04 11.00
C LYS A 138 -20.06 -17.91 12.53
N HIS A 139 -19.37 -18.78 13.25
CA HIS A 139 -19.26 -18.69 14.70
C HIS A 139 -18.40 -17.49 15.12
N GLY A 140 -17.30 -17.24 14.42
CA GLY A 140 -16.47 -16.03 14.60
C GLY A 140 -17.28 -14.75 14.42
N ASP A 141 -18.07 -14.67 13.36
CA ASP A 141 -18.95 -13.51 13.12
C ASP A 141 -20.04 -13.34 14.19
N SER A 142 -20.60 -14.43 14.68
CA SER A 142 -21.58 -14.40 15.77
C SER A 142 -20.96 -13.88 17.07
N ALA A 143 -19.77 -14.39 17.42
CA ALA A 143 -19.03 -13.97 18.61
C ALA A 143 -18.55 -12.50 18.49
N PHE A 144 -18.09 -12.09 17.30
CA PHE A 144 -17.71 -10.71 17.01
C PHE A 144 -18.89 -9.76 17.26
N ARG A 145 -20.08 -10.06 16.73
CA ARG A 145 -21.31 -9.27 16.96
C ARG A 145 -21.76 -9.25 18.42
N ALA A 146 -21.51 -10.34 19.15
CA ALA A 146 -21.76 -10.42 20.57
C ALA A 146 -20.72 -9.67 21.43
N LYS A 147 -19.68 -9.09 20.79
CA LYS A 147 -18.51 -8.48 21.44
C LYS A 147 -17.75 -9.45 22.36
N ASP A 148 -17.89 -10.75 22.12
CA ASP A 148 -17.10 -11.79 22.76
C ASP A 148 -15.81 -11.98 21.96
N TYR A 149 -14.90 -11.03 22.14
CA TYR A 149 -13.66 -10.95 21.37
C TYR A 149 -12.74 -12.17 21.54
N PRO A 150 -12.56 -12.76 22.74
CA PRO A 150 -11.77 -13.98 22.88
C PRO A 150 -12.35 -15.15 22.06
N THR A 151 -13.66 -15.40 22.16
CA THR A 151 -14.31 -16.46 21.38
C THR A 151 -14.25 -16.17 19.88
N ALA A 152 -14.39 -14.91 19.47
CA ALA A 152 -14.24 -14.51 18.07
C ALA A 152 -12.83 -14.80 17.54
N ILE A 153 -11.79 -14.51 18.32
CA ILE A 153 -10.39 -14.82 17.97
C ILE A 153 -10.22 -16.33 17.74
N ASP A 154 -10.72 -17.16 18.65
CA ASP A 154 -10.60 -18.63 18.54
C ASP A 154 -11.24 -19.15 17.25
N TYR A 155 -12.44 -18.68 16.92
CA TYR A 155 -13.16 -19.14 15.74
C TYR A 155 -12.58 -18.58 14.43
N TYR A 156 -12.17 -17.31 14.40
CA TYR A 156 -11.46 -16.77 13.23
C TYR A 156 -10.12 -17.46 13.01
N THR A 157 -9.42 -17.84 14.08
CA THR A 157 -8.19 -18.64 13.99
C THR A 157 -8.45 -20.01 13.41
N LYS A 158 -9.48 -20.74 13.87
CA LYS A 158 -9.89 -22.00 13.25
C LYS A 158 -10.23 -21.87 11.77
N PHE A 159 -10.93 -20.79 11.40
CA PHE A 159 -11.26 -20.51 10.00
C PHE A 159 -9.99 -20.28 9.15
N ILE A 160 -9.07 -19.45 9.64
CA ILE A 160 -7.81 -19.11 8.95
C ILE A 160 -6.88 -20.32 8.85
N ASP A 161 -6.67 -21.04 9.95
CA ASP A 161 -5.79 -22.22 10.03
C ASP A 161 -6.33 -23.38 9.20
N GLY A 162 -7.66 -23.45 9.00
CA GLY A 162 -8.28 -24.40 8.10
C GLY A 162 -7.80 -24.26 6.65
N GLY A 163 -7.25 -23.09 6.27
CA GLY A 163 -6.50 -22.86 5.03
C GLY A 163 -7.28 -23.07 3.73
N THR A 164 -8.57 -23.37 3.82
CA THR A 164 -9.40 -23.73 2.66
C THR A 164 -9.98 -22.51 1.96
N MET A 165 -10.10 -21.40 2.69
CA MET A 165 -10.57 -20.12 2.20
C MET A 165 -9.71 -19.01 2.78
N VAL A 166 -9.45 -17.98 1.98
CA VAL A 166 -8.72 -16.79 2.39
C VAL A 166 -9.71 -15.63 2.43
N SER A 167 -9.76 -14.89 3.53
CA SER A 167 -10.70 -13.78 3.71
C SER A 167 -10.00 -12.60 4.37
N PRO A 168 -9.76 -11.49 3.64
CA PRO A 168 -9.18 -10.29 4.23
C PRO A 168 -10.09 -9.71 5.33
N THR A 169 -11.41 -9.85 5.18
CA THR A 169 -12.39 -9.44 6.19
C THR A 169 -12.27 -10.21 7.51
N ALA A 170 -12.02 -11.52 7.46
CA ALA A 170 -11.82 -12.33 8.67
C ALA A 170 -10.55 -11.88 9.44
N TYR A 171 -9.46 -11.61 8.71
CA TYR A 171 -8.24 -11.02 9.29
C TYR A 171 -8.51 -9.64 9.90
N ALA A 172 -9.24 -8.76 9.21
CA ALA A 172 -9.57 -7.43 9.72
C ALA A 172 -10.42 -7.48 11.00
N ARG A 173 -11.40 -8.38 11.09
CA ARG A 173 -12.22 -8.55 12.29
C ARG A 173 -11.43 -9.14 13.45
N ARG A 174 -10.59 -10.16 13.19
CA ARG A 174 -9.71 -10.74 14.22
C ARG A 174 -8.66 -9.74 14.70
N CYS A 175 -8.10 -8.92 13.80
CA CYS A 175 -7.23 -7.78 14.12
C CYS A 175 -7.90 -6.86 15.15
N LEU A 176 -9.14 -6.43 14.91
CA LEU A 176 -9.85 -5.59 15.87
C LEU A 176 -10.11 -6.31 17.20
N CYS A 177 -10.43 -7.61 17.19
CA CYS A 177 -10.56 -8.38 18.42
C CYS A 177 -9.25 -8.43 19.22
N TYR A 178 -8.10 -8.56 18.55
CA TYR A 178 -6.79 -8.49 19.18
C TYR A 178 -6.56 -7.11 19.81
N LEU A 179 -6.87 -6.02 19.10
CA LEU A 179 -6.77 -4.66 19.65
C LEU A 179 -7.66 -4.47 20.87
N MET A 180 -8.90 -4.95 20.85
CA MET A 180 -9.84 -4.89 21.99
C MET A 180 -9.37 -5.69 23.20
N ASN A 181 -8.51 -6.69 23.00
CA ASN A 181 -7.89 -7.49 24.06
C ASN A 181 -6.46 -7.05 24.42
N ASN A 182 -6.01 -5.87 23.97
CA ASN A 182 -4.66 -5.36 24.20
C ASN A 182 -3.54 -6.27 23.65
N MET A 183 -3.77 -6.88 22.49
CA MET A 183 -2.81 -7.71 21.74
C MET A 183 -2.38 -7.02 20.42
N PRO A 184 -1.67 -5.87 20.49
CA PRO A 184 -1.40 -5.06 19.30
C PRO A 184 -0.37 -5.67 18.33
N GLN A 185 0.49 -6.59 18.78
CA GLN A 185 1.45 -7.27 17.90
C GLN A 185 0.75 -8.27 16.98
N GLU A 186 -0.15 -9.06 17.55
CA GLU A 186 -1.00 -10.01 16.84
C GLU A 186 -1.93 -9.26 15.87
N ALA A 187 -2.49 -8.14 16.31
CA ALA A 187 -3.30 -7.26 15.47
C ALA A 187 -2.51 -6.72 14.25
N LEU A 188 -1.26 -6.31 14.45
CA LEU A 188 -0.39 -5.86 13.36
C LEU A 188 -0.16 -6.98 12.33
N GLY A 189 0.08 -8.20 12.81
CA GLY A 189 0.21 -9.38 11.95
C GLY A 189 -1.03 -9.60 11.09
N ASP A 190 -2.23 -9.53 11.67
CA ASP A 190 -3.49 -9.69 10.93
C ASP A 190 -3.72 -8.56 9.91
N ALA A 191 -3.40 -7.32 10.26
CA ALA A 191 -3.51 -6.20 9.33
C ALA A 191 -2.59 -6.37 8.11
N MET A 192 -1.34 -6.81 8.32
CA MET A 192 -0.39 -7.09 7.23
C MET A 192 -0.83 -8.27 6.36
N GLN A 193 -1.41 -9.32 6.95
CA GLN A 193 -1.98 -10.42 6.18
C GLN A 193 -3.17 -9.95 5.33
N ALA A 194 -4.07 -9.14 5.88
CA ALA A 194 -5.18 -8.57 5.13
C ALA A 194 -4.71 -7.73 3.94
N GLN A 195 -3.62 -6.95 4.08
CA GLN A 195 -3.01 -6.21 2.98
C GLN A 195 -2.39 -7.13 1.93
N SER A 196 -1.70 -8.18 2.34
CA SER A 196 -1.12 -9.15 1.40
C SER A 196 -2.19 -9.85 0.57
N ILE A 197 -3.37 -10.07 1.15
CA ILE A 197 -4.51 -10.72 0.49
C ILE A 197 -5.22 -9.74 -0.44
N SER A 198 -5.44 -8.50 0.01
CA SER A 198 -6.11 -7.46 -0.77
C SER A 198 -5.32 -6.15 -0.74
N PRO A 199 -4.30 -6.00 -1.62
CA PRO A 199 -3.41 -4.82 -1.61
C PRO A 199 -4.08 -3.50 -1.98
N THR A 200 -5.30 -3.57 -2.54
CA THR A 200 -6.09 -2.41 -2.96
C THR A 200 -7.16 -2.03 -1.94
N TRP A 201 -7.22 -2.72 -0.78
CA TRP A 201 -8.24 -2.53 0.24
C TRP A 201 -7.79 -1.54 1.34
N PRO A 202 -8.34 -0.31 1.37
CA PRO A 202 -7.88 0.73 2.30
C PRO A 202 -8.01 0.35 3.78
N THR A 203 -9.04 -0.44 4.11
CA THR A 203 -9.33 -0.91 5.48
C THR A 203 -8.12 -1.59 6.13
N ALA A 204 -7.36 -2.38 5.37
CA ALA A 204 -6.21 -3.11 5.92
C ALA A 204 -5.04 -2.17 6.29
N PHE A 205 -4.84 -1.09 5.53
CA PHE A 205 -3.85 -0.04 5.86
C PHE A 205 -4.27 0.77 7.09
N TYR A 206 -5.55 1.14 7.17
CA TYR A 206 -6.08 1.83 8.33
C TYR A 206 -5.98 0.99 9.62
N LEU A 207 -6.26 -0.32 9.57
CA LEU A 207 -6.08 -1.21 10.72
C LEU A 207 -4.61 -1.39 11.12
N GLN A 208 -3.70 -1.46 10.14
CA GLN A 208 -2.25 -1.48 10.42
C GLN A 208 -1.84 -0.22 11.20
N ALA A 209 -2.32 0.95 10.79
CA ALA A 209 -2.05 2.19 11.50
C ALA A 209 -2.51 2.13 12.97
N VAL A 210 -3.72 1.62 13.24
CA VAL A 210 -4.25 1.50 14.60
C VAL A 210 -3.40 0.56 15.46
N ALA A 211 -2.94 -0.55 14.88
CA ALA A 211 -2.03 -1.47 15.55
C ALA A 211 -0.68 -0.81 15.85
N LEU A 212 -0.08 -0.12 14.88
CA LEU A 212 1.19 0.60 15.05
C LEU A 212 1.11 1.72 16.09
N PHE A 213 0.02 2.50 16.12
CA PHE A 213 -0.20 3.47 17.19
C PHE A 213 -0.27 2.81 18.57
N SER A 214 -0.91 1.64 18.66
CA SER A 214 -1.00 0.89 19.92
C SER A 214 0.35 0.32 20.36
N LEU A 215 1.31 0.19 19.44
CA LEU A 215 2.70 -0.19 19.69
C LEU A 215 3.63 1.01 19.97
N GLY A 216 3.14 2.25 19.85
CA GLY A 216 3.95 3.46 19.98
C GLY A 216 4.85 3.74 18.76
N MET A 217 4.54 3.14 17.61
CA MET A 217 5.24 3.36 16.34
C MET A 217 4.52 4.44 15.53
N ASP A 218 4.44 5.66 16.09
CA ASP A 218 3.58 6.73 15.56
C ASP A 218 3.93 7.16 14.13
N ASN A 219 5.21 7.18 13.76
CA ASN A 219 5.62 7.57 12.41
C ASN A 219 5.12 6.59 11.35
N ASP A 220 5.37 5.29 11.57
CA ASP A 220 4.95 4.22 10.68
C ASP A 220 3.41 4.15 10.61
N ALA A 221 2.74 4.42 11.73
CA ALA A 221 1.28 4.49 11.77
C ALA A 221 0.72 5.64 10.91
N GLN A 222 1.36 6.81 10.93
CA GLN A 222 0.97 7.95 10.08
C GLN A 222 1.21 7.65 8.60
N GLU A 223 2.28 6.93 8.26
CA GLU A 223 2.53 6.45 6.90
C GLU A 223 1.42 5.49 6.44
N SER A 224 1.07 4.48 7.25
CA SER A 224 -0.04 3.57 6.95
C SER A 224 -1.39 4.29 6.80
N LEU A 225 -1.66 5.34 7.58
CA LEU A 225 -2.87 6.17 7.42
C LEU A 225 -2.89 6.90 6.07
N LYS A 226 -1.74 7.46 5.65
CA LYS A 226 -1.62 8.14 4.35
C LYS A 226 -1.84 7.17 3.20
N ASP A 227 -1.27 5.97 3.27
CA ASP A 227 -1.44 4.93 2.26
C ASP A 227 -2.91 4.50 2.12
N GLY A 228 -3.59 4.27 3.24
CA GLY A 228 -5.02 3.97 3.26
C GLY A 228 -5.85 5.08 2.60
N THR A 229 -5.53 6.34 2.92
CA THR A 229 -6.20 7.52 2.37
C THR A 229 -5.98 7.67 0.87
N MET A 230 -4.77 7.38 0.39
CA MET A 230 -4.42 7.43 -1.03
C MET A 230 -5.17 6.35 -1.83
N LEU A 231 -5.22 5.12 -1.32
CA LEU A 231 -5.95 4.03 -1.96
C LEU A 231 -7.45 4.30 -2.02
N GLU A 232 -8.03 4.81 -0.94
CA GLU A 232 -9.44 5.17 -0.89
C GLU A 232 -9.79 6.28 -1.88
N SER A 233 -8.94 7.31 -1.97
CA SER A 233 -9.07 8.39 -2.95
C SER A 233 -8.99 7.90 -4.40
N ARG A 234 -8.22 6.84 -4.66
CA ARG A 234 -8.14 6.18 -5.97
C ARG A 234 -9.39 5.36 -6.26
N ASN A 235 -9.89 4.60 -5.28
CA ASN A 235 -11.06 3.75 -5.44
C ASN A 235 -12.36 4.56 -5.66
N GLN A 236 -12.48 5.77 -5.12
CA GLN A 236 -13.63 6.66 -5.33
C GLN A 236 -13.68 7.32 -6.72
N ARG A 237 -12.57 7.32 -7.48
CA ARG A 237 -12.47 7.95 -8.81
C ARG A 237 -12.78 6.98 -9.96
N ASN A 238 -12.92 5.69 -9.66
CA ASN A 238 -13.19 4.61 -10.61
C ASN A 238 -14.65 4.16 -10.49
#